data_AF-A0A800AJ67-F1
#
_entry.id   AF-A0A800AJ67-F1
#
_cell.length_a   1.000
_cell.length_b   1.000
_cell.length_c   1.000
_cell.angle_alpha   90.00
_cell.angle_beta   90.00
_cell.angle_gamma   90.00
#
_symmetry.space_group_name_H-M   'P 1'
#
loop_
_entity.id
_entity.type
_entity.pdbx_description
1 polymer ?
#
loop_
_entity_poly.entity_id
_entity_poly.type
_entity_poly.pdbx_seq_one_letter_code
_entity_poly.pdbx_strand_id
1 'polypeptide(L)'
;MGRIIKEIEIEGQTAVALFDTGAVFTYVKQPLLANAVRKSLAAPFHVALGGKTIDVRELYLVDGKIEGLEFDTDAVSVDELGKANGHELDAIIGVLTMERWEIRLDPKTETLDLEGLRRREFTEFQEAKGQEDIF
;
A
#
# COMPACT_ATOMS: atom_id res chain seq x y z
N MET A 1 -0.32 -13.59 -10.53
CA MET A 1 -0.16 -12.97 -9.20
C MET A 1 1.29 -12.56 -9.08
N GLY A 2 1.56 -11.26 -9.00
CA GLY A 2 2.91 -10.72 -8.91
C GLY A 2 3.26 -10.43 -7.46
N ARG A 3 4.52 -10.70 -7.09
CA ARG A 3 5.10 -10.35 -5.80
C ARG A 3 6.49 -9.80 -6.03
N ILE A 4 6.77 -8.61 -5.52
CA ILE A 4 8.09 -7.99 -5.64
C ILE A 4 8.51 -7.51 -4.26
N ILE A 5 9.76 -7.79 -3.89
CA ILE A 5 10.35 -7.29 -2.65
C ILE A 5 11.25 -6.11 -3.00
N LYS A 6 11.07 -5.00 -2.29
CA LYS A 6 11.86 -3.78 -2.45
C LYS A 6 12.17 -3.20 -1.08
N GLU A 7 13.35 -2.61 -0.97
CA GLU A 7 13.65 -1.70 0.12
C GLU A 7 12.97 -0.35 -0.17
N ILE A 8 12.26 0.17 0.82
CA ILE A 8 11.53 1.44 0.77
C ILE A 8 11.78 2.22 2.07
N GLU A 9 11.27 3.44 2.14
CA GLU A 9 11.14 4.16 3.40
C GLU A 9 9.68 4.13 3.88
N ILE A 10 9.48 3.98 5.19
CA ILE A 10 8.22 4.12 5.89
C ILE A 10 8.47 5.01 7.10
N GLU A 11 7.76 6.14 7.21
CA GLU A 11 7.96 7.12 8.30
C GLU A 11 9.44 7.56 8.44
N GLY A 12 10.15 7.68 7.30
CA GLY A 12 11.58 8.03 7.25
C GLY A 12 12.55 6.93 7.69
N GLN A 13 12.06 5.70 7.91
CA GLN A 13 12.86 4.53 8.29
C GLN A 13 12.92 3.53 7.14
N THR A 14 14.11 2.97 6.89
CA THR A 14 14.29 1.90 5.89
C THR A 14 13.48 0.66 6.28
N ALA A 15 12.74 0.09 5.32
CA ALA A 15 11.90 -1.07 5.51
C ALA A 15 11.97 -2.01 4.30
N VAL A 16 12.01 -3.33 4.55
CA VAL A 16 11.86 -4.33 3.48
C VAL A 16 10.37 -4.59 3.25
N ALA A 17 9.87 -4.21 2.08
CA ALA A 17 8.46 -4.29 1.75
C ALA A 17 8.16 -5.33 0.65
N LEU A 18 7.11 -6.11 0.85
CA LEU A 18 6.53 -6.98 -0.17
C LEU A 18 5.33 -6.26 -0.84
N PHE A 19 5.41 -6.03 -2.14
CA PHE A 19 4.28 -5.59 -2.95
C PHE A 19 3.48 -6.82 -3.35
N ASP A 20 2.27 -7.00 -2.79
CA ASP A 20 1.44 -8.19 -2.99
C ASP A 20 0.03 -7.83 -3.47
N THR A 21 -0.26 -8.14 -4.74
CA THR A 21 -1.60 -7.95 -5.32
C THR A 21 -2.68 -8.82 -4.65
N GLY A 22 -2.30 -9.83 -3.87
CA GLY A 22 -3.21 -10.66 -3.08
C GLY A 22 -3.55 -10.09 -1.70
N ALA A 23 -2.86 -9.04 -1.24
CA ALA A 23 -3.18 -8.34 0.00
C ALA A 23 -4.05 -7.11 -0.32
N VAL A 24 -5.22 -7.02 0.31
CA VAL A 24 -6.12 -5.86 0.12
C VAL A 24 -5.53 -4.61 0.78
N PHE A 25 -5.18 -4.73 2.06
CA PHE A 25 -4.64 -3.65 2.88
C PHE A 25 -3.12 -3.65 2.89
N THR A 26 -2.56 -2.50 3.25
CA THR A 26 -1.15 -2.38 3.63
C THR A 26 -0.97 -2.74 5.10
N TYR A 27 0.07 -3.51 5.38
CA TYR A 27 0.43 -3.97 6.73
C TYR A 27 1.84 -3.52 7.05
N VAL A 28 2.05 -2.95 8.23
CA VAL A 28 3.36 -2.42 8.64
C VAL A 28 3.66 -2.86 10.07
N LYS A 29 4.90 -3.28 10.32
CA LYS A 29 5.32 -3.61 11.68
C LYS A 29 5.21 -2.41 12.61
N GLN A 30 4.66 -2.64 13.79
CA GLN A 30 4.39 -1.59 14.78
C GLN A 30 5.59 -0.65 15.09
N PRO A 31 6.86 -1.11 15.19
CA PRO A 31 7.98 -0.23 15.47
C PRO A 31 8.20 0.88 14.43
N LEU A 32 7.79 0.66 13.18
CA LEU A 32 7.90 1.67 12.12
C LEU A 32 6.84 2.77 12.23
N LEU A 33 5.79 2.56 13.03
CA LEU A 33 4.61 3.44 13.11
C LEU A 33 4.64 4.38 14.32
N ALA A 34 5.78 4.53 15.00
CA ALA A 34 5.88 5.27 16.26
C ALA A 34 5.40 6.73 16.17
N ASN A 35 5.56 7.37 15.00
CA ASN A 35 5.19 8.76 14.76
C ASN A 35 3.95 8.93 13.87
N ALA A 36 3.41 7.83 13.34
CA ALA A 36 2.30 7.85 12.40
C ALA A 36 0.98 8.26 13.08
N VAL A 37 0.13 9.00 12.36
CA VAL A 37 -1.16 9.42 12.89
C VAL A 37 -2.09 8.22 12.97
N ARG A 38 -2.64 7.99 14.17
CA ARG A 38 -3.52 6.86 14.45
C ARG A 38 -5.00 7.27 14.42
N LYS A 39 -5.83 6.48 13.75
CA LYS A 39 -7.28 6.67 13.66
C LYS A 39 -8.01 5.43 14.15
N SER A 40 -8.79 5.57 15.23
CA SER A 40 -9.70 4.52 15.70
C SER A 40 -10.90 4.36 14.75
N LEU A 41 -11.30 3.12 14.51
CA LEU A 41 -12.41 2.78 13.62
C LEU A 41 -13.73 2.74 14.40
N ALA A 42 -14.77 3.36 13.85
CA ALA A 42 -16.12 3.29 14.41
C ALA A 42 -16.72 1.88 14.30
N ALA A 43 -16.32 1.12 13.27
CA ALA A 43 -16.69 -0.27 13.05
C ALA A 43 -15.41 -1.08 12.76
N PRO A 44 -14.88 -1.82 13.76
CA PRO A 44 -13.76 -2.73 13.56
C PRO A 44 -14.06 -3.83 12.53
N PHE A 45 -13.01 -4.37 11.92
CA PHE A 45 -13.12 -5.45 10.94
C PHE A 45 -11.99 -6.47 11.10
N HIS A 46 -12.15 -7.63 10.46
CA HIS A 46 -11.19 -8.71 10.55
C HIS A 46 -10.45 -8.88 9.23
N VAL A 47 -9.15 -9.16 9.32
CA VAL A 47 -8.31 -9.51 8.17
C VAL A 47 -7.58 -10.82 8.46
N ALA A 48 -7.43 -11.65 7.42
CA ALA A 48 -6.63 -12.86 7.48
C ALA A 48 -5.24 -12.57 6.90
N LEU A 49 -4.20 -12.72 7.72
CA LEU A 49 -2.82 -12.49 7.33
C LEU A 49 -1.93 -13.60 7.86
N GLY A 50 -1.17 -14.27 6.99
CA GLY A 50 -0.24 -15.33 7.40
C GLY A 50 -0.90 -16.50 8.16
N GLY A 51 -2.18 -16.79 7.89
CA GLY A 51 -2.94 -17.81 8.61
C GLY A 51 -3.49 -17.38 9.98
N LYS A 52 -3.26 -16.12 10.38
CA LYS A 52 -3.82 -15.51 11.59
C LYS A 52 -4.96 -14.58 11.23
N THR A 53 -5.90 -14.42 12.16
CA THR A 53 -6.93 -13.38 12.09
C THR A 53 -6.51 -12.21 12.95
N ILE A 54 -6.54 -11.00 12.39
CA ILE A 54 -6.25 -9.76 13.08
C ILE A 54 -7.56 -8.97 13.22
N ASP A 55 -7.88 -8.56 14.45
CA ASP A 55 -8.99 -7.66 14.75
C ASP A 55 -8.51 -6.21 14.58
N VAL A 56 -8.86 -5.60 13.45
CA VAL A 56 -8.43 -4.24 13.09
C VAL A 56 -9.39 -3.24 13.71
N ARG A 57 -8.91 -2.55 14.74
CA ARG A 57 -9.66 -1.51 15.48
C ARG A 57 -9.18 -0.10 15.18
N GLU A 58 -8.02 0.01 14.56
CA GLU A 58 -7.39 1.28 14.20
C GLU A 58 -6.55 1.12 12.95
N LEU A 59 -6.38 2.25 12.24
CA LEU A 59 -5.50 2.38 11.10
C LEU A 59 -4.50 3.49 11.37
N TYR A 60 -3.35 3.40 10.72
CA TYR A 60 -2.30 4.41 10.76
C TYR A 60 -2.21 5.08 9.40
N LEU A 61 -2.21 6.41 9.36
CA LEU A 61 -1.83 7.14 8.15
C LEU A 61 -0.31 7.21 8.11
N VAL A 62 0.25 6.68 7.03
CA VAL A 62 1.68 6.42 6.88
C VAL A 62 2.21 7.10 5.64
N ASP A 63 3.30 7.83 5.79
CA ASP A 63 4.11 8.34 4.68
C ASP A 63 5.20 7.32 4.32
N GLY A 64 5.42 7.12 3.02
CA GLY A 64 6.46 6.24 2.52
C GLY A 64 7.17 6.80 1.29
N LYS A 65 8.34 6.21 0.98
CA LYS A 65 9.09 6.52 -0.24
C LYS A 65 9.55 5.28 -0.95
N ILE A 66 9.32 5.24 -2.27
CA ILE A 66 9.81 4.18 -3.16
C ILE A 66 10.76 4.86 -4.14
N GLU A 67 12.05 4.51 -4.10
CA GLU A 67 13.05 5.12 -4.98
C GLU A 67 13.05 6.67 -4.91
N GLY A 68 12.82 7.22 -3.71
CA GLY A 68 12.74 8.65 -3.45
C GLY A 68 11.40 9.31 -3.81
N LEU A 69 10.44 8.57 -4.38
CA LEU A 69 9.11 9.07 -4.72
C LEU A 69 8.14 8.86 -3.55
N GLU A 70 7.47 9.92 -3.14
CA GLU A 70 6.59 9.95 -1.96
C GLU A 70 5.20 9.37 -2.25
N PHE A 71 4.68 8.58 -1.31
CA PHE A 71 3.31 8.07 -1.29
C PHE A 71 2.76 8.10 0.14
N ASP A 72 1.45 8.18 0.29
CA ASP A 72 0.77 8.00 1.58
C ASP A 72 -0.18 6.80 1.56
N THR A 73 -0.45 6.20 2.72
CA THR A 73 -1.44 5.14 2.80
C THR A 73 -1.99 4.89 4.20
N ASP A 74 -3.15 4.23 4.25
CA ASP A 74 -3.68 3.67 5.50
C ASP A 74 -3.05 2.28 5.72
N ALA A 75 -2.45 2.07 6.88
CA ALA A 75 -1.79 0.83 7.26
C ALA A 75 -2.44 0.16 8.47
N VAL A 76 -2.53 -1.16 8.42
CA VAL A 76 -2.82 -2.03 9.57
C VAL A 76 -1.50 -2.31 10.29
N SER A 77 -1.43 -1.96 11.58
CA SER A 77 -0.29 -2.31 12.42
C SER A 77 -0.28 -3.80 12.74
N VAL A 78 0.89 -4.42 12.67
CA VAL A 78 1.09 -5.84 13.02
C VAL A 78 2.37 -6.04 13.83
N ASP A 79 2.42 -7.12 14.62
CA ASP A 79 3.62 -7.48 15.37
C ASP A 79 4.68 -8.15 14.47
N GLU A 80 4.23 -9.00 13.55
CA GLU A 80 5.09 -9.78 12.66
C GLU A 80 4.43 -10.04 11.28
N LEU A 81 5.27 -10.14 10.25
CA LEU A 81 4.86 -10.42 8.86
C LEU A 81 5.48 -11.71 8.30
N GLY A 82 6.53 -12.22 8.96
CA GLY A 82 7.30 -13.38 8.49
C GLY A 82 8.26 -13.04 7.35
N LYS A 83 8.56 -14.05 6.53
CA LYS A 83 9.55 -13.98 5.44
C LYS A 83 8.94 -14.19 4.06
N ALA A 84 9.48 -13.51 3.07
CA ALA A 84 9.30 -13.83 1.66
C ALA A 84 10.66 -13.88 0.95
N ASN A 85 10.88 -14.89 0.11
CA ASN A 85 12.14 -15.11 -0.63
C ASN A 85 13.41 -14.99 0.24
N GLY A 86 13.35 -15.41 1.51
CA GLY A 86 14.47 -15.36 2.44
C GLY A 86 14.65 -14.03 3.19
N HIS A 87 13.89 -12.99 2.84
CA HIS A 87 13.91 -11.69 3.51
C HIS A 87 12.86 -11.62 4.60
N GLU A 88 13.24 -11.13 5.78
CA GLU A 88 12.29 -10.69 6.81
C GLU A 88 11.53 -9.46 6.28
N LEU A 89 10.21 -9.49 6.35
CA LEU A 89 9.38 -8.40 5.86
C LEU A 89 9.07 -7.42 6.99
N ASP A 90 9.14 -6.14 6.70
CA ASP A 90 8.75 -5.06 7.61
C ASP A 90 7.42 -4.42 7.19
N ALA A 91 7.09 -4.52 5.90
CA ALA A 91 5.80 -4.10 5.36
C ALA A 91 5.29 -5.05 4.27
N ILE A 92 3.98 -5.06 4.08
CA ILE A 92 3.30 -5.55 2.88
C ILE A 92 2.53 -4.37 2.30
N ILE A 93 2.83 -3.99 1.06
CA ILE A 93 2.08 -2.98 0.32
C ILE A 93 0.96 -3.67 -0.45
N GLY A 94 -0.28 -3.39 -0.03
CA GLY A 94 -1.48 -3.99 -0.57
C GLY A 94 -1.99 -3.30 -1.83
N VAL A 95 -2.95 -3.95 -2.49
CA VAL A 95 -3.51 -3.50 -3.77
C VAL A 95 -4.16 -2.13 -3.69
N LEU A 96 -4.82 -1.77 -2.58
CA LEU A 96 -5.45 -0.45 -2.44
C LEU A 96 -4.42 0.69 -2.50
N THR A 97 -3.25 0.51 -1.88
CA THR A 97 -2.15 1.48 -1.95
C THR A 97 -1.58 1.53 -3.36
N MET A 98 -1.38 0.36 -3.99
CA MET A 98 -0.82 0.30 -5.33
C MET A 98 -1.74 0.94 -6.37
N GLU A 99 -3.04 0.70 -6.30
CA GLU A 99 -4.03 1.31 -7.19
C GLU A 99 -4.10 2.83 -7.00
N ARG A 100 -4.15 3.32 -5.75
CA ARG A 100 -4.18 4.76 -5.43
C ARG A 100 -3.02 5.51 -6.10
N TRP A 101 -1.84 4.90 -6.13
CA TRP A 101 -0.61 5.51 -6.65
C TRP A 101 -0.21 5.04 -8.04
N GLU A 102 -1.07 4.26 -8.70
CA GLU A 102 -0.80 3.57 -9.98
C GLU A 102 0.54 2.81 -10.01
N ILE A 103 0.94 2.22 -8.88
CA ILE A 103 2.11 1.35 -8.78
C ILE A 103 1.77 0.02 -9.45
N ARG A 104 2.51 -0.35 -10.50
CA ARG A 104 2.32 -1.63 -11.19
C ARG A 104 3.54 -2.51 -11.01
N LEU A 105 3.30 -3.81 -10.83
CA LEU A 105 4.37 -4.80 -10.78
C LEU A 105 4.71 -5.21 -12.22
N ASP A 106 6.00 -5.27 -12.54
CA ASP A 106 6.51 -5.95 -13.73
C ASP A 106 7.16 -7.29 -13.30
N PRO A 107 6.44 -8.43 -13.43
CA PRO A 107 6.97 -9.73 -13.04
C PRO A 107 8.11 -10.23 -13.92
N LYS A 108 8.29 -9.67 -15.13
CA LYS A 108 9.35 -10.12 -16.05
C LYS A 108 10.71 -9.59 -15.64
N THR A 109 10.73 -8.39 -15.08
CA THR A 109 11.94 -7.68 -14.65
C THR A 109 12.09 -7.63 -13.14
N GLU A 110 11.10 -8.09 -12.39
CA GLU A 110 11.02 -7.97 -10.93
C GLU A 110 11.12 -6.50 -10.45
N THR A 111 10.59 -5.57 -11.25
CA THR A 111 10.59 -4.13 -10.96
C THR A 111 9.20 -3.56 -10.76
N LEU A 112 9.14 -2.36 -10.15
CA LEU A 112 7.92 -1.59 -10.05
C LEU A 112 7.90 -0.52 -11.13
N ASP A 113 6.78 -0.40 -11.84
CA ASP A 113 6.44 0.79 -12.60
C ASP A 113 5.84 1.82 -11.63
N LEU A 114 6.52 2.97 -11.55
CA LEU A 114 6.22 4.08 -10.65
C LEU A 114 5.84 5.36 -11.44
N GLU A 115 5.44 5.23 -12.71
CA GLU A 115 5.08 6.37 -13.55
C GLU A 115 3.99 7.24 -12.91
N GLY A 116 2.98 6.64 -12.29
CA GLY A 116 1.93 7.37 -11.56
C GLY A 116 2.47 8.25 -10.44
N LEU A 117 3.34 7.68 -9.60
CA LEU A 117 4.02 8.43 -8.54
C LEU A 117 4.88 9.58 -9.06
N ARG A 118 5.56 9.40 -10.20
CA ARG A 118 6.35 10.47 -10.84
C ARG A 118 5.48 11.58 -11.39
N ARG A 119 4.37 11.20 -12.04
CA ARG A 119 3.46 12.15 -12.68
C ARG A 119 2.75 13.02 -11.64
N ARG A 120 2.37 12.46 -10.49
CA ARG A 120 1.58 13.14 -9.43
C ARG A 120 0.25 13.71 -9.93
N GLU A 121 -0.27 13.19 -11.04
CA GLU A 121 -1.56 13.57 -11.62
C GLU A 121 -2.40 12.29 -11.77
N PHE A 122 -3.49 12.22 -11.01
CA PHE A 122 -4.40 11.07 -10.99
C PHE A 122 -5.71 11.55 -11.60
N THR A 123 -6.08 10.97 -12.75
CA THR A 123 -7.28 11.37 -13.49
C THR A 123 -8.41 10.40 -13.19
N GLU A 124 -9.53 10.96 -12.72
CA GLU A 124 -10.74 10.21 -12.42
C GLU A 124 -11.80 10.36 -13.51
N PHE A 125 -12.90 9.64 -13.31
CA PHE A 125 -14.08 9.50 -14.15
C PHE A 125 -14.45 10.75 -14.99
N GLN A 126 -14.67 10.54 -16.29
CA GLN A 126 -15.28 11.55 -17.18
C GLN A 126 -16.67 11.10 -17.62
N GLU A 127 -17.70 11.87 -17.26
CA GLU A 127 -19.05 11.70 -17.80
C GLU A 127 -19.05 12.01 -19.31
N ALA A 128 -19.74 11.18 -20.09
CA ALA A 128 -19.94 11.46 -21.52
C ALA A 128 -20.73 12.76 -21.68
N LYS A 129 -20.26 13.68 -22.54
CA LYS A 129 -21.04 14.85 -22.92
C LYS A 129 -22.31 14.38 -23.62
N GLY A 130 -23.45 14.53 -22.97
CA GLY A 130 -24.75 14.45 -23.62
C GLY A 130 -24.82 15.49 -24.72
N GLN A 131 -24.77 15.04 -25.96
CA GLN A 131 -25.05 15.85 -27.14
C GLN A 131 -26.41 15.40 -27.64
N GLU A 132 -27.47 16.10 -27.22
CA GLU A 132 -28.71 16.29 -27.95
C GLU A 132 -29.65 17.19 -27.13
N ASP A 133 -29.67 18.47 -27.49
CA ASP A 133 -30.89 19.29 -27.48
C ASP A 133 -30.79 20.20 -28.71
N ILE A 134 -31.27 19.68 -29.84
CA ILE A 134 -31.60 20.46 -31.01
C ILE A 134 -33.08 20.82 -30.82
N PHE A 135 -33.37 22.07 -30.49
CA PHE A 135 -34.70 22.68 -30.68
C PHE A 135 -34.66 23.61 -31.89
#